data_AF-A0A829ZB16-F1
#
_entry.id   AF-A0A829ZB16-F1
#
_cell.length_a   1.000
_cell.length_b   1.000
_cell.length_c   1.000
_cell.angle_alpha   90.00
_cell.angle_beta   90.00
_cell.angle_gamma   90.00
#
_symmetry.space_group_name_H-M   'P 1'
#
loop_
_entity.id
_entity.type
_entity.pdbx_description
1 polymer ?
#
loop_
_entity_poly.entity_id
_entity_poly.type
_entity_poly.pdbx_seq_one_letter_code
_entity_poly.pdbx_strand_id
1 'polypeptide(L)'
;MAKIKVVEKMPGNHIQYEVKGKKIIFGDDELSVNLASRERDFEVSLDICIDSENGVVIGTGGRAQKYAAQIIIPARRYDVIEDGVDENGESREVPIPIDFDVTLCTIILWEV
;
A
#
# COMPACT_ATOMS: atom_id res chain seq x y z
N MET A 1 10.37 -7.75 12.04
CA MET A 1 10.07 -6.61 11.15
C MET A 1 9.24 -7.12 10.00
N ALA A 2 8.10 -6.48 9.71
CA ALA A 2 7.29 -6.88 8.56
C ALA A 2 8.03 -6.47 7.28
N LYS A 3 8.26 -7.42 6.37
CA LYS A 3 9.02 -7.20 5.15
C LYS A 3 8.05 -6.88 4.01
N ILE A 4 8.04 -5.63 3.55
CA ILE A 4 7.33 -5.22 2.33
C ILE A 4 8.11 -5.70 1.09
N LYS A 5 7.42 -5.94 -0.03
CA LYS A 5 8.10 -6.25 -1.30
C LYS A 5 8.67 -4.96 -1.88
N VAL A 6 9.93 -4.99 -2.32
CA VAL A 6 10.65 -3.81 -2.82
C VAL A 6 11.09 -4.06 -4.26
N VAL A 7 10.85 -3.10 -5.14
CA VAL A 7 11.27 -3.12 -6.54
C VAL A 7 12.00 -1.81 -6.85
N GLU A 8 13.29 -1.89 -7.14
CA GLU A 8 14.06 -0.73 -7.58
C GLU A 8 14.01 -0.61 -9.10
N LYS A 9 13.45 0.48 -9.61
CA LYS A 9 13.25 0.66 -11.07
C LYS A 9 14.49 1.19 -11.77
N MET A 10 15.35 1.89 -11.04
CA MET A 10 16.62 2.46 -11.53
C MET A 10 17.69 2.29 -10.46
N PRO A 11 18.95 1.98 -10.84
CA PRO A 11 20.06 2.05 -9.91
C PRO A 11 20.32 3.51 -9.52
N GLY A 12 20.65 3.78 -8.27
CA GLY A 12 20.91 5.14 -7.80
C GLY A 12 20.52 5.35 -6.35
N ASN A 13 20.41 6.61 -5.93
CA ASN A 13 19.86 6.95 -4.63
C ASN A 13 18.34 6.89 -4.68
N HIS A 14 17.74 6.22 -3.70
CA HIS A 14 16.29 6.18 -3.51
C HIS A 14 15.92 6.91 -2.23
N ILE A 15 14.66 7.33 -2.14
CA ILE A 15 14.10 7.88 -0.91
C ILE A 15 14.20 6.86 0.24
N GLN A 16 14.61 7.34 1.43
CA GLN A 16 14.62 6.51 2.63
C GLN A 16 13.19 6.17 3.06
N TYR A 17 12.98 4.94 3.50
CA TYR A 17 11.70 4.50 4.03
C TYR A 17 11.84 3.52 5.20
N GLU A 18 10.83 3.48 6.06
CA GLU A 18 10.70 2.52 7.15
C GLU A 18 9.29 1.91 7.15
N VAL A 19 9.19 0.58 7.33
CA VAL A 19 7.91 -0.10 7.53
C VAL A 19 7.69 -0.37 9.01
N LYS A 20 6.63 0.21 9.58
CA LYS A 20 6.27 0.09 11.00
C LYS A 20 4.84 -0.40 11.16
N GLY A 21 4.70 -1.69 11.44
CA GLY A 21 3.39 -2.34 11.53
C GLY A 21 2.64 -2.27 10.19
N LYS A 22 1.49 -1.59 10.17
CA LYS A 22 0.66 -1.38 8.95
C LYS A 22 0.97 -0.08 8.21
N LYS A 23 2.01 0.64 8.62
CA LYS A 23 2.40 1.94 8.07
C LYS A 23 3.73 1.88 7.33
N ILE A 24 3.90 2.79 6.39
CA ILE A 24 5.19 3.13 5.80
C ILE A 24 5.50 4.60 6.10
N ILE A 25 6.77 4.90 6.35
CA ILE A 25 7.29 6.22 6.70
C ILE A 25 8.37 6.57 5.69
N PHE A 26 8.37 7.80 5.16
CA PHE A 26 9.32 8.29 4.16
C PHE A 26 10.09 9.50 4.66
N GLY A 27 11.34 9.63 4.20
CA GLY A 27 12.14 10.85 4.36
C GLY A 27 12.41 11.21 5.82
N ASP A 28 12.87 10.25 6.63
CA ASP A 28 13.18 10.48 8.06
C ASP A 28 12.00 11.07 8.87
N ASP A 29 10.86 10.36 8.84
CA ASP A 29 9.60 10.72 9.54
C ASP A 29 8.85 11.94 8.98
N GLU A 30 9.24 12.46 7.80
CA GLU A 30 8.50 13.53 7.11
C GLU A 30 7.07 13.13 6.71
N LEU A 31 6.89 11.90 6.21
CA LEU A 31 5.58 11.44 5.74
C LEU A 31 5.29 10.00 6.18
N SER A 32 4.27 9.83 7.05
CA SER A 32 3.76 8.52 7.44
C SER A 32 2.41 8.22 6.79
N VAL A 33 2.28 7.05 6.16
CA VAL A 33 1.05 6.57 5.53
C VAL A 33 0.61 5.25 6.15
N ASN A 34 -0.61 5.20 6.66
CA ASN A 34 -1.25 3.95 7.10
C ASN A 34 -1.83 3.19 5.89
N LEU A 35 -1.13 2.16 5.43
CA LEU A 35 -1.51 1.39 4.24
C LEU A 35 -2.83 0.63 4.44
N ALA A 36 -3.10 0.13 5.65
CA ALA A 36 -4.36 -0.56 5.94
C ALA A 36 -5.59 0.34 5.76
N SER A 37 -5.49 1.64 6.07
CA SER A 37 -6.59 2.59 5.86
C SER A 37 -6.89 2.88 4.38
N ARG A 38 -5.94 2.54 3.51
CA ARG A 38 -6.02 2.77 2.06
C ARG A 38 -6.45 1.54 1.28
N GLU A 39 -6.49 0.36 1.89
CA GLU A 39 -6.99 -0.87 1.26
C GLU A 39 -8.46 -0.72 0.81
N ARG A 40 -8.76 -1.24 -0.39
CA ARG A 40 -10.09 -1.27 -1.00
C ARG A 40 -10.31 -2.65 -1.61
N ASP A 41 -11.52 -2.90 -2.13
CA ASP A 41 -11.83 -4.12 -2.88
C ASP A 41 -11.18 -4.17 -4.28
N PHE A 42 -10.39 -3.15 -4.62
CA PHE A 42 -9.56 -3.05 -5.80
C PHE A 42 -8.15 -2.59 -5.43
N GLU A 43 -7.18 -2.82 -6.32
CA GLU A 43 -5.81 -2.39 -6.11
C GLU A 43 -5.70 -0.86 -6.02
N VAL A 44 -4.99 -0.37 -5.02
CA VAL A 44 -4.74 1.06 -4.81
C VAL A 44 -3.26 1.35 -5.00
N SER A 45 -2.96 2.29 -5.91
CA SER A 45 -1.63 2.88 -6.04
C SER A 45 -1.56 4.21 -5.30
N LEU A 46 -0.46 4.43 -4.59
CA LEU A 46 -0.13 5.70 -3.96
C LEU A 46 1.19 6.20 -4.52
N ASP A 47 1.18 7.35 -5.17
CA ASP A 47 2.38 7.99 -5.70
C ASP A 47 3.02 8.86 -4.61
N ILE A 48 4.34 8.77 -4.44
CA ILE A 48 5.12 9.59 -3.51
C ILE A 48 6.11 10.39 -4.34
N CYS A 49 6.05 11.72 -4.21
CA CYS A 49 6.90 12.64 -4.92
C CYS A 49 7.69 13.53 -3.96
N ILE A 50 8.74 14.16 -4.46
CA ILE A 50 9.47 15.24 -3.82
C ILE A 50 9.05 16.56 -4.48
N ASP A 51 8.77 17.57 -3.67
CA ASP A 51 8.41 18.91 -4.12
C ASP A 51 9.64 19.81 -4.36
N SER A 52 9.43 21.05 -4.79
CA SER A 52 10.52 22.00 -5.08
C SER A 52 11.36 22.41 -3.87
N GLU A 53 10.87 22.20 -2.65
CA GLU A 53 11.54 22.52 -1.39
C GLU A 53 12.18 21.28 -0.74
N ASN A 54 12.26 20.17 -1.49
CA ASN A 54 12.70 18.83 -1.05
C ASN A 54 11.77 18.15 -0.03
N GLY A 55 10.52 18.61 0.13
CA GLY A 55 9.54 17.96 1.00
C GLY A 55 8.88 16.76 0.34
N VAL A 56 8.60 15.71 1.13
CA VAL A 56 7.86 14.53 0.65
C VAL A 56 6.35 14.81 0.55
N VAL A 57 5.76 14.55 -0.62
CA VAL A 57 4.32 14.74 -0.89
C VAL A 57 3.67 13.48 -1.47
N ILE A 58 2.36 13.32 -1.25
CA ILE A 58 1.55 12.24 -1.85
C ILE A 58 0.83 12.76 -3.08
N GLY A 59 0.91 12.00 -4.17
CA GLY A 59 0.28 12.29 -5.45
C GLY A 59 1.22 12.98 -6.43
N THR A 60 0.76 13.09 -7.68
CA THR A 60 1.51 13.66 -8.80
C THR A 60 1.06 15.09 -9.16
N GLY A 61 0.11 15.64 -8.42
CA GLY A 61 -0.44 16.99 -8.67
C GLY A 61 0.25 18.10 -7.86
N GLY A 62 -0.08 19.34 -8.22
CA GLY A 62 0.32 20.52 -7.44
C GLY A 62 1.83 20.76 -7.46
N ARG A 63 2.47 20.59 -6.30
CA ARG A 63 3.90 20.90 -6.08
C ARG A 63 4.83 19.72 -6.38
N ALA A 64 4.29 18.54 -6.68
CA ALA A 64 5.08 17.35 -7.00
C ALA A 64 6.00 17.61 -8.21
N GLN A 65 7.30 17.41 -8.04
CA GLN A 65 8.30 17.65 -9.11
C GLN A 65 9.06 16.39 -9.49
N LYS A 66 9.50 15.60 -8.51
CA LYS A 66 10.24 14.35 -8.76
C LYS A 66 9.47 13.17 -8.21
N TYR A 67 9.35 12.12 -9.01
CA TYR A 67 8.69 10.90 -8.59
C TYR A 67 9.68 10.01 -7.83
N ALA A 68 9.39 9.70 -6.56
CA ALA A 68 10.33 9.04 -5.65
C ALA A 68 9.97 7.59 -5.34
N ALA A 69 8.70 7.33 -5.09
CA ALA A 69 8.20 6.00 -4.76
C ALA A 69 6.73 5.83 -5.20
N GLN A 70 6.29 4.58 -5.23
CA GLN A 70 4.91 4.18 -5.46
C GLN A 70 4.64 3.00 -4.57
N ILE A 71 3.52 3.03 -3.87
CA ILE A 71 3.05 1.92 -3.08
C ILE A 71 1.87 1.31 -3.81
N ILE A 72 1.95 0.01 -4.08
CA ILE A 72 0.86 -0.79 -4.59
C ILE A 72 0.29 -1.58 -3.41
N ILE A 73 -0.97 -1.32 -3.10
CA ILE A 73 -1.76 -2.02 -2.09
C ILE A 73 -2.73 -2.94 -2.85
N PRO A 74 -2.64 -4.27 -2.69
CA PRO A 74 -3.52 -5.18 -3.40
C PRO A 74 -4.97 -5.00 -2.95
N ALA A 75 -5.91 -5.52 -3.75
CA ALA A 75 -7.31 -5.63 -3.37
C ALA A 75 -7.47 -6.42 -2.08
N ARG A 76 -8.47 -6.06 -1.27
CA ARG A 76 -8.84 -6.78 -0.06
C ARG A 76 -9.17 -8.23 -0.42
N ARG A 77 -8.68 -9.14 0.42
CA ARG A 77 -8.94 -10.57 0.29
C ARG A 77 -10.05 -10.99 1.22
N TYR A 78 -10.80 -11.99 0.80
CA TYR A 78 -11.90 -12.56 1.54
C TYR A 78 -11.73 -14.08 1.57
N ASP A 79 -11.96 -14.68 2.73
CA ASP A 79 -12.22 -16.11 2.83
C ASP A 79 -13.72 -16.34 2.62
N VAL A 80 -14.07 -17.50 2.08
CA VAL A 80 -15.46 -17.93 1.95
C VAL A 80 -15.72 -18.98 3.00
N ILE A 81 -16.73 -18.77 3.83
CA ILE A 81 -17.18 -19.76 4.79
C ILE A 81 -18.63 -20.17 4.50
N GLU A 82 -18.97 -21.41 4.82
CA GLU A 82 -20.35 -21.85 4.88
C GLU A 82 -21.01 -21.32 6.16
N ASP A 83 -22.07 -20.52 6.00
CA ASP A 83 -22.86 -19.94 7.08
C ASP A 83 -24.33 -20.34 6.91
N GLY A 84 -24.62 -21.60 7.27
CA GLY A 84 -25.96 -22.17 7.27
C GLY A 84 -26.46 -22.58 5.90
N VAL A 85 -27.78 -22.69 5.79
CA VAL A 85 -28.49 -23.08 4.55
C VAL A 85 -29.50 -22.02 4.15
N ASP A 86 -29.70 -21.83 2.85
CA ASP A 86 -30.69 -20.90 2.30
C ASP A 86 -32.13 -21.48 2.36
N GLU A 87 -33.10 -20.72 1.82
CA GLU A 87 -34.52 -21.14 1.79
C GLU A 87 -34.78 -22.40 0.96
N ASN A 88 -33.82 -22.80 0.10
CA ASN A 88 -33.90 -24.00 -0.73
C ASN A 88 -33.10 -25.17 -0.13
N GLY A 89 -32.42 -24.97 1.00
CA GLY A 89 -31.60 -25.97 1.68
C GLY A 89 -30.18 -26.10 1.12
N GLU A 90 -29.71 -25.16 0.30
CA GLU A 90 -28.33 -25.16 -0.22
C GLU A 90 -27.38 -24.44 0.75
N SER A 91 -26.11 -24.86 0.80
CA SER A 91 -25.08 -24.21 1.62
C SER A 91 -24.99 -22.73 1.27
N ARG A 92 -25.16 -21.86 2.27
CA ARG A 92 -24.97 -20.42 2.08
C ARG A 92 -23.51 -20.06 2.31
N GLU A 93 -22.88 -19.51 1.29
CA GLU A 93 -21.50 -19.01 1.38
C GLU A 93 -21.47 -17.51 1.71
N VAL A 94 -20.67 -17.11 2.70
CA VAL A 94 -20.50 -15.71 3.12
C VAL A 94 -19.03 -15.31 3.04
N PRO A 95 -18.68 -14.20 2.36
CA PRO A 95 -17.31 -13.70 2.33
C PRO A 95 -16.95 -12.96 3.62
N ILE A 96 -15.86 -13.37 4.26
CA ILE A 96 -15.29 -12.71 5.45
C ILE A 96 -13.98 -12.03 5.08
N PRO A 97 -13.82 -10.74 5.37
CA PRO A 97 -12.59 -10.02 5.06
C PRO A 97 -11.40 -10.56 5.85
N ILE A 98 -10.31 -10.85 5.14
CA ILE A 98 -9.04 -11.23 5.73
C ILE A 98 -8.34 -9.97 6.26
N ASP A 99 -7.64 -10.11 7.38
CA ASP A 99 -6.84 -9.03 7.94
C ASP A 99 -5.79 -8.49 6.97
N PHE A 100 -5.63 -7.16 6.97
CA PHE A 100 -4.64 -6.48 6.15
C PHE A 100 -3.22 -6.97 6.45
N ASP A 101 -2.50 -7.35 5.38
CA ASP A 101 -1.13 -7.83 5.43
C ASP A 101 -0.20 -6.91 4.61
N VAL A 102 0.66 -6.17 5.33
CA VAL A 102 1.62 -5.24 4.73
C VAL A 102 2.65 -5.93 3.84
N THR A 103 2.91 -7.23 4.05
CA THR A 103 3.90 -7.98 3.27
C THR A 103 3.45 -8.26 1.83
N LEU A 104 2.15 -8.08 1.57
CA LEU A 104 1.59 -8.19 0.23
C LEU A 104 1.68 -6.89 -0.57
N CYS A 105 1.89 -5.76 0.10
CA CYS A 105 2.13 -4.49 -0.55
C CYS A 105 3.48 -4.51 -1.27
N THR A 106 3.58 -3.71 -2.33
CA THR A 106 4.82 -3.50 -3.06
C THR A 106 5.20 -2.03 -3.02
N ILE A 107 6.43 -1.72 -2.64
CA ILE A 107 7.04 -0.42 -2.88
C ILE A 107 7.91 -0.51 -4.13
N ILE A 108 7.65 0.37 -5.08
CA ILE A 108 8.52 0.62 -6.21
C ILE A 108 9.33 1.88 -5.85
N LEU A 109 10.63 1.88 -6.14
CA LEU A 109 11.54 2.99 -5.87
C LEU A 109 12.11 3.54 -7.17
N TRP A 110 12.15 4.87 -7.26
CA TRP A 110 12.71 5.63 -8.37
C TRP A 110 13.92 6.42 -7.90
N GLU A 111 14.85 6.66 -8.80
CA GLU A 111 16.00 7.54 -8.55
C GLU A 111 15.51 8.97 -8.26
N VAL A 112 16.05 9.59 -7.21
CA VAL A 112 15.69 10.95 -6.74
C VAL A 112 16.84 11.95 -6.87
#